data_AF-A0A369TRP5-F1
#
_entry.id   AF-A0A369TRP5-F1
#
_cell.length_a   1.000
_cell.length_b   1.000
_cell.length_c   1.000
_cell.angle_alpha   90.00
_cell.angle_beta   90.00
_cell.angle_gamma   90.00
#
_symmetry.space_group_name_H-M   'P 1'
#
loop_
_entity.id
_entity.type
_entity.pdbx_description
1 polymer ?
#
loop_
_entity_poly.entity_id
_entity_poly.type
_entity_poly.pdbx_seq_one_letter_code
_entity_poly.pdbx_strand_id
1 'polypeptide(L)'
;MTLSEKIALLKPVVHPGFTKVLLTETASGWCCAMANGMHGIGSADHVAMTAEAMRKPFLRVVLNATKGAESFQFCHTDFAGTTKAERVVYVHNEGGWRFFEHGTPLAFEKPEASRAKRKRDRLTVDMIGDYCLALGIDLRAEGFFDGACAIVDHPPMPQTRPVRA
;
A
#
# COMPACT_ATOMS: atom_id res chain seq x y z
N MET A 1 -8.42 0.67 -19.87
CA MET A 1 -7.60 1.84 -19.52
C MET A 1 -6.42 1.32 -18.74
N THR A 2 -5.21 1.62 -19.19
CA THR A 2 -3.97 1.16 -18.57
C THR A 2 -3.82 1.73 -17.16
N LEU A 3 -2.97 1.10 -16.33
CA LEU A 3 -2.63 1.63 -15.01
C LEU A 3 -2.07 3.06 -15.08
N SER A 4 -1.24 3.38 -16.07
CA SER A 4 -0.65 4.71 -16.24
C SER A 4 -1.70 5.80 -16.50
N GLU A 5 -2.70 5.50 -17.34
CA GLU A 5 -3.83 6.40 -17.60
C GLU A 5 -4.68 6.59 -16.33
N LYS A 6 -4.93 5.51 -15.58
CA LYS A 6 -5.62 5.56 -14.28
C LYS A 6 -4.90 6.43 -13.26
N ILE A 7 -3.58 6.26 -13.12
CA ILE A 7 -2.76 7.08 -12.21
C ILE A 7 -2.78 8.55 -12.62
N ALA A 8 -2.87 8.87 -13.91
CA ALA A 8 -2.97 10.26 -14.37
C ALA A 8 -4.24 10.97 -13.85
N LEU A 9 -5.33 10.24 -13.57
CA LEU A 9 -6.56 10.79 -12.99
C LEU A 9 -6.37 11.31 -11.55
N LEU A 10 -5.34 10.81 -10.85
CA LEU A 10 -4.96 11.25 -9.51
C LEU A 10 -4.18 12.57 -9.52
N LYS A 11 -3.94 13.22 -10.66
CA LYS A 11 -3.33 14.55 -10.64
C LYS A 11 -4.34 15.64 -10.22
N PRO A 12 -3.89 16.73 -9.56
CA PRO A 12 -2.54 16.92 -9.00
C PRO A 12 -2.30 16.11 -7.72
N VAL A 13 -1.03 15.81 -7.42
CA VAL A 13 -0.62 15.32 -6.09
C VAL A 13 -0.80 16.45 -5.08
N VAL A 14 -1.35 16.15 -3.91
CA VAL A 14 -1.64 17.15 -2.86
C VAL A 14 -1.01 16.79 -1.52
N HIS A 15 -0.86 17.79 -0.66
CA HIS A 15 -0.45 17.65 0.73
C HIS A 15 -0.97 18.81 1.60
N PRO A 16 -1.33 18.59 2.87
CA PRO A 16 -1.53 17.28 3.52
C PRO A 16 -2.83 16.60 3.06
N GLY A 17 -2.95 15.30 3.37
CA GLY A 17 -4.10 14.47 3.02
C GLY A 17 -4.19 14.14 1.54
N PHE A 18 -5.40 13.88 1.06
CA PHE A 18 -5.72 13.62 -0.34
C PHE A 18 -7.14 14.13 -0.65
N THR A 19 -7.42 14.34 -1.93
CA THR A 19 -8.71 14.80 -2.43
C THR A 19 -9.36 13.85 -3.41
N LYS A 20 -8.65 12.80 -3.85
CA LYS A 20 -9.14 11.80 -4.78
C LYS A 20 -8.66 10.43 -4.36
N VAL A 21 -9.57 9.45 -4.41
CA VAL A 21 -9.26 8.02 -4.35
C VAL A 21 -9.68 7.39 -5.66
N LEU A 22 -8.72 6.76 -6.34
CA LEU A 22 -8.95 5.86 -7.45
C LEU A 22 -9.21 4.46 -6.89
N LEU A 23 -10.36 3.90 -7.23
CA LEU A 23 -10.67 2.49 -7.05
C LEU A 23 -10.57 1.80 -8.41
N THR A 24 -9.87 0.68 -8.48
CA THR A 24 -9.78 -0.12 -9.70
C THR A 24 -9.91 -1.59 -9.41
N GLU A 25 -10.69 -2.27 -10.25
CA GLU A 25 -10.71 -3.72 -10.32
C GLU A 25 -9.32 -4.24 -10.70
N THR A 26 -9.02 -5.45 -10.24
CA THR A 26 -7.84 -6.20 -10.63
C THR A 26 -8.23 -7.43 -11.42
N ALA A 27 -7.27 -8.13 -12.01
CA ALA A 27 -7.48 -9.42 -12.65
C ALA A 27 -7.79 -10.56 -11.64
N SER A 28 -7.78 -10.27 -10.33
CA SER A 28 -8.16 -11.20 -9.27
C SER A 28 -9.34 -10.69 -8.47
N GLY A 29 -9.70 -11.39 -7.39
CA GLY A 29 -10.80 -10.99 -6.49
C GLY A 29 -10.51 -9.73 -5.66
N TRP A 30 -9.37 -9.08 -5.85
CA TRP A 30 -8.98 -7.87 -5.13
C TRP A 30 -9.42 -6.59 -5.85
N CYS A 31 -9.65 -5.54 -5.07
CA CYS A 31 -9.81 -4.17 -5.55
C CYS A 31 -8.63 -3.34 -5.05
N CYS A 32 -8.05 -2.51 -5.92
CA CYS A 32 -6.96 -1.62 -5.56
C CYS A 32 -7.48 -0.20 -5.32
N ALA A 33 -7.05 0.40 -4.21
CA ALA A 33 -7.31 1.80 -3.89
C ALA A 33 -5.99 2.59 -3.89
N MET A 34 -5.97 3.72 -4.60
CA MET A 34 -4.83 4.64 -4.68
C MET A 34 -5.32 6.06 -4.45
N ALA A 35 -4.55 6.92 -3.77
CA ALA A 35 -4.96 8.30 -3.51
C ALA A 35 -3.92 9.31 -4.01
N ASN A 36 -4.37 10.54 -4.29
CA ASN A 36 -3.49 11.62 -4.76
C ASN A 36 -2.73 12.36 -3.66
N GLY A 37 -2.73 11.85 -2.43
CA GLY A 37 -1.92 12.40 -1.35
C GLY A 37 -0.45 12.05 -1.52
N MET A 38 0.45 12.93 -1.12
CA MET A 38 1.91 12.71 -1.18
C MET A 38 2.37 11.43 -0.47
N HIS A 39 1.61 10.94 0.51
CA HIS A 39 1.90 9.72 1.27
C HIS A 39 0.96 8.54 0.94
N GLY A 40 0.12 8.69 -0.09
CA GLY A 40 -0.90 7.72 -0.45
C GLY A 40 -2.00 7.58 0.62
N ILE A 41 -2.46 6.35 0.83
CA ILE A 41 -3.46 5.99 1.85
C ILE A 41 -2.74 5.39 3.05
N GLY A 42 -2.89 6.00 4.22
CA GLY A 42 -2.47 5.51 5.53
C GLY A 42 -3.48 4.55 6.17
N SER A 43 -3.05 3.87 7.23
CA SER A 43 -3.89 2.94 7.99
C SER A 43 -5.05 3.61 8.74
N ALA A 44 -4.93 4.90 9.03
CA ALA A 44 -5.97 5.69 9.70
C ALA A 44 -6.91 6.41 8.72
N ASP A 45 -6.71 6.24 7.41
CA ASP A 45 -7.58 6.87 6.42
C ASP A 45 -8.88 6.09 6.24
N HIS A 46 -9.94 6.78 5.83
CA HIS A 46 -11.28 6.21 5.71
C HIS A 46 -11.35 4.97 4.82
N VAL A 47 -10.47 4.82 3.83
CA VAL A 47 -10.43 3.60 2.98
C VAL A 47 -10.06 2.37 3.81
N ALA A 48 -9.00 2.46 4.62
CA ALA A 48 -8.59 1.37 5.51
C ALA A 48 -9.65 1.12 6.60
N MET A 49 -10.19 2.20 7.19
CA MET A 49 -11.27 2.09 8.18
C MET A 49 -12.54 1.47 7.60
N THR A 50 -12.87 1.74 6.33
CA THR A 50 -14.04 1.16 5.66
C THR A 50 -13.83 -0.34 5.42
N ALA A 51 -12.65 -0.76 4.96
CA ALA A 51 -12.33 -2.18 4.82
C ALA A 51 -12.43 -2.91 6.17
N GLU A 52 -11.92 -2.29 7.24
CA GLU A 52 -12.02 -2.82 8.61
C GLU A 52 -13.48 -2.87 9.12
N ALA A 53 -14.28 -1.83 8.90
CA ALA A 53 -15.69 -1.79 9.27
C ALA A 53 -16.51 -2.85 8.53
N MET A 54 -16.19 -3.10 7.26
CA MET A 54 -16.79 -4.17 6.46
C MET A 54 -16.24 -5.56 6.80
N ARG A 55 -15.22 -5.65 7.66
CA ARG A 55 -14.50 -6.88 8.03
C ARG A 55 -13.99 -7.63 6.80
N LYS A 56 -13.51 -6.89 5.80
CA LYS A 56 -12.89 -7.44 4.60
C LYS A 56 -11.37 -7.49 4.79
N PRO A 57 -10.70 -8.59 4.40
CA PRO A 57 -9.25 -8.61 4.37
C PRO A 57 -8.73 -7.45 3.53
N PHE A 58 -7.69 -6.79 3.99
CA PHE A 58 -7.07 -5.71 3.24
C PHE A 58 -5.56 -5.75 3.36
N LEU A 59 -4.91 -5.30 2.31
CA LEU A 59 -3.48 -5.23 2.19
C LEU A 59 -3.07 -3.77 1.92
N ARG A 60 -2.14 -3.25 2.71
CA ARG A 60 -1.47 -1.99 2.43
C ARG A 60 -0.03 -2.26 2.03
N VAL A 61 0.33 -1.77 0.85
CA VAL A 61 1.68 -1.85 0.30
C VAL A 61 2.20 -0.44 0.06
N VAL A 62 3.44 -0.19 0.47
CA VAL A 62 4.17 1.04 0.15
C VAL A 62 5.46 0.65 -0.56
N LEU A 63 5.66 1.20 -1.74
CA LEU A 63 6.86 1.02 -2.57
C LEU A 63 7.44 2.40 -2.89
N ASN A 64 7.89 3.13 -1.87
CA ASN A 64 8.44 4.47 -2.05
C ASN A 64 9.97 4.42 -2.02
N ALA A 65 10.61 4.72 -3.15
CA ALA A 65 12.05 4.92 -3.24
C ALA A 65 12.33 6.32 -3.80
N THR A 66 12.34 7.34 -2.93
CA THR A 66 12.76 8.69 -3.30
C THR A 66 14.16 8.98 -2.79
N LYS A 67 14.89 9.88 -3.48
CA LYS A 67 16.27 10.20 -3.10
C LYS A 67 16.30 10.82 -1.70
N GLY A 68 16.89 10.09 -0.74
CA GLY A 68 17.00 10.52 0.65
C GLY A 68 15.87 10.03 1.58
N ALA A 69 14.80 9.43 1.03
CA ALA A 69 13.72 8.82 1.81
C ALA A 69 13.20 7.56 1.10
N GLU A 70 13.40 6.41 1.73
CA GLU A 70 12.98 5.11 1.18
C GLU A 70 12.08 4.41 2.20
N SER A 71 10.96 3.86 1.76
CA SER A 71 10.05 3.10 2.61
C SER A 71 9.39 1.98 1.83
N PHE A 72 9.61 0.76 2.32
CA PHE A 72 8.94 -0.44 1.86
C PHE A 72 8.12 -1.01 3.00
N GLN A 73 6.82 -1.21 2.76
CA GLN A 73 5.90 -1.66 3.79
C GLN A 73 4.95 -2.70 3.22
N PHE A 74 4.73 -3.78 3.98
CA PHE A 74 3.72 -4.80 3.75
C PHE A 74 2.91 -4.94 5.03
N CYS A 75 1.64 -4.53 4.98
CA CYS A 75 0.71 -4.64 6.10
C CYS A 75 -0.52 -5.40 5.66
N HIS A 76 -0.70 -6.62 6.18
CA HIS A 76 -1.84 -7.47 5.90
C HIS A 76 -2.74 -7.53 7.13
N THR A 77 -4.03 -7.31 6.91
CA THR A 77 -5.06 -7.43 7.94
C THR A 77 -6.10 -8.43 7.49
N ASP A 78 -6.41 -9.38 8.38
CA ASP A 78 -7.41 -10.42 8.15
C ASP A 78 -8.38 -10.53 9.33
N PHE A 79 -9.52 -11.17 9.10
CA PHE A 79 -10.60 -11.32 10.06
C PHE A 79 -11.05 -12.79 10.15
N ALA A 80 -10.84 -13.41 11.31
CA ALA A 80 -11.35 -14.75 11.62
C ALA A 80 -12.48 -14.64 12.66
N GLY A 81 -13.74 -14.78 12.23
CA GLY A 81 -14.90 -14.58 13.10
C GLY A 81 -14.97 -13.13 13.58
N THR A 82 -14.80 -12.88 14.87
CA THR A 82 -14.68 -11.53 15.48
C THR A 82 -13.25 -11.04 15.63
N THR A 83 -12.26 -11.93 15.51
CA THR A 83 -10.84 -11.63 15.77
C THR A 83 -10.19 -10.96 14.57
N LYS A 84 -9.47 -9.87 14.82
CA LYS A 84 -8.60 -9.20 13.85
C LYS A 84 -7.17 -9.74 13.99
N ALA A 85 -6.57 -10.13 12.88
CA ALA A 85 -5.16 -10.52 12.82
C ALA A 85 -4.40 -9.52 11.93
N GLU A 86 -3.35 -8.92 12.48
CA GLU A 86 -2.50 -7.97 11.74
C GLU A 86 -1.08 -8.51 11.62
N ARG A 87 -0.54 -8.42 10.40
CA ARG A 87 0.87 -8.67 10.10
C ARG A 87 1.44 -7.42 9.45
N VAL A 88 2.44 -6.83 10.09
CA VAL A 88 3.11 -5.61 9.62
C VAL A 88 4.59 -5.89 9.49
N VAL A 89 5.17 -5.57 8.34
CA VAL A 89 6.62 -5.57 8.12
C VAL A 89 6.97 -4.31 7.35
N TYR A 90 7.94 -3.55 7.83
CA TYR A 90 8.46 -2.44 7.06
C TYR A 90 9.94 -2.20 7.28
N VAL A 91 10.54 -1.61 6.25
CA VAL A 91 11.84 -0.97 6.33
C VAL A 91 11.70 0.46 5.82
N HIS A 92 12.32 1.41 6.52
CA HIS A 92 12.33 2.80 6.09
C HIS A 92 13.67 3.47 6.40
N ASN A 93 13.97 4.52 5.65
CA ASN A 93 15.16 5.33 5.77
C ASN A 93 14.77 6.81 5.82
N GLU A 94 14.92 7.41 7.00
CA GLU A 94 14.73 8.84 7.27
C GLU A 94 15.90 9.30 8.14
N GLY A 95 17.05 9.55 7.51
CA GLY A 95 18.31 9.80 8.23
C GLY A 95 18.97 8.54 8.82
N GLY A 96 18.46 7.35 8.48
CA GLY A 96 18.99 6.08 8.94
C GLY A 96 18.02 4.92 8.74
N TRP A 97 18.56 3.76 8.40
CA TRP A 97 17.78 2.55 8.19
C TRP A 97 17.15 2.03 9.47
N ARG A 98 15.83 1.82 9.42
CA ARG A 98 15.01 1.25 10.48
C ARG A 98 14.17 0.11 9.91
N PHE A 99 14.02 -0.95 10.69
CA PHE A 99 13.22 -2.12 10.36
C PHE A 99 12.28 -2.37 11.55
N PHE A 100 11.04 -2.74 11.24
CA PHE A 100 10.03 -3.09 12.21
C PHE A 100 9.20 -4.25 11.68
N GLU A 101 8.79 -5.13 12.59
CA GLU A 101 7.82 -6.15 12.30
C GLU A 101 6.90 -6.39 13.51
N HIS A 102 5.65 -6.77 13.23
CA HIS A 102 4.63 -7.09 14.21
C HIS A 102 3.70 -8.18 13.67
N GLY A 103 3.13 -8.98 14.57
CA GLY A 103 2.25 -10.07 14.22
C GLY A 103 2.98 -11.34 13.76
N THR A 104 2.20 -12.40 13.55
CA THR A 104 2.71 -13.70 13.12
C THR A 104 3.01 -13.65 11.62
N PRO A 105 4.22 -14.08 11.17
CA PRO A 105 4.51 -14.19 9.75
C PRO A 105 3.50 -15.08 9.02
N LEU A 106 3.09 -14.67 7.83
CA LEU A 106 2.27 -15.47 6.93
C LEU A 106 3.09 -16.65 6.40
N ALA A 107 2.42 -17.74 6.01
CA ALA A 107 3.08 -19.01 5.64
C ALA A 107 4.07 -18.89 4.46
N PHE A 108 3.90 -17.89 3.60
CA PHE A 108 4.76 -17.62 2.44
C PHE A 108 5.84 -16.57 2.72
N GLU A 109 5.85 -15.94 3.90
CA GLU A 109 6.90 -14.99 4.26
C GLU A 109 8.24 -15.70 4.45
N LYS A 110 9.33 -14.96 4.24
CA LYS A 110 10.71 -15.38 4.48
C LYS A 110 11.22 -14.78 5.81
N PRO A 111 10.80 -15.29 6.98
CA PRO A 111 11.12 -14.68 8.27
C PRO A 111 12.63 -14.60 8.54
N GLU A 112 13.44 -15.46 7.93
CA GLU A 112 14.90 -15.40 8.00
C GLU A 112 15.48 -14.10 7.43
N ALA A 113 14.78 -13.44 6.49
CA ALA A 113 15.20 -12.17 5.92
C ALA A 113 15.31 -11.06 6.99
N SER A 114 14.50 -11.12 8.05
CA SER A 114 14.55 -10.14 9.16
C SER A 114 15.90 -10.13 9.90
N ARG A 115 16.71 -11.19 9.73
CA ARG A 115 18.04 -11.34 10.33
C ARG A 115 19.17 -10.84 9.45
N ALA A 116 18.89 -10.33 8.26
CA ALA A 116 19.92 -9.79 7.37
C ALA A 116 20.77 -8.70 8.06
N LYS A 117 22.08 -8.69 7.77
CA LYS A 117 23.04 -7.77 8.39
C LYS A 117 22.67 -6.31 8.13
N ARG A 118 22.26 -5.97 6.91
CA ARG A 118 21.78 -4.62 6.56
C ARG A 118 20.28 -4.58 6.73
N LYS A 119 19.78 -3.59 7.48
CA LYS A 119 18.34 -3.42 7.69
C LYS A 119 17.55 -3.26 6.39
N ARG A 120 18.12 -2.56 5.39
CA ARG A 120 17.53 -2.39 4.05
C ARG A 120 17.26 -3.71 3.32
N ASP A 121 18.03 -4.75 3.62
CA ASP A 121 17.93 -6.05 2.94
C ASP A 121 16.89 -6.97 3.64
N ARG A 122 16.26 -6.50 4.74
CA ARG A 122 15.30 -7.29 5.54
C ARG A 122 13.88 -7.29 4.97
N LEU A 123 13.58 -6.37 4.06
CA LEU A 123 12.36 -6.35 3.26
C LEU A 123 12.68 -5.61 1.96
N THR A 124 12.51 -6.28 0.82
CA THR A 124 12.79 -5.72 -0.50
C THR A 124 11.51 -5.61 -1.34
N VAL A 125 11.55 -4.81 -2.40
CA VAL A 125 10.45 -4.72 -3.38
C VAL A 125 10.12 -6.11 -3.96
N ASP A 126 11.14 -6.93 -4.22
CA ASP A 126 10.91 -8.28 -4.73
C ASP A 126 10.21 -9.20 -3.72
N MET A 127 10.60 -9.13 -2.44
CA MET A 127 9.91 -9.87 -1.39
C MET A 127 8.44 -9.43 -1.29
N ILE A 128 8.17 -8.12 -1.34
CA ILE A 128 6.79 -7.61 -1.35
C ILE A 128 6.02 -8.12 -2.56
N GLY A 129 6.63 -8.12 -3.75
CA GLY A 129 6.00 -8.67 -4.95
C GLY A 129 5.65 -10.16 -4.79
N ASP A 130 6.55 -10.95 -4.21
CA ASP A 130 6.31 -12.38 -3.94
C ASP A 130 5.20 -12.59 -2.90
N TYR A 131 5.17 -11.75 -1.86
CA TYR A 131 4.14 -11.79 -0.81
C TYR A 131 2.76 -11.40 -1.35
N CYS A 132 2.69 -10.36 -2.19
CA CYS A 132 1.47 -9.99 -2.90
C CYS A 132 1.00 -11.12 -3.82
N LEU A 133 1.92 -11.73 -4.57
CA LEU A 133 1.58 -12.82 -5.48
C LEU A 133 0.98 -14.03 -4.74
N ALA A 134 1.51 -14.36 -3.57
CA ALA A 134 0.96 -15.42 -2.72
C ALA A 134 -0.48 -15.12 -2.22
N LEU A 135 -0.89 -13.85 -2.20
CA LEU A 135 -2.26 -13.41 -1.91
C LEU A 135 -3.12 -13.26 -3.19
N GLY A 136 -2.60 -13.60 -4.37
CA GLY A 136 -3.28 -13.44 -5.65
C GLY A 136 -3.24 -12.00 -6.20
N ILE A 137 -2.29 -11.19 -5.76
CA ILE A 137 -2.04 -9.83 -6.24
C ILE A 137 -0.74 -9.82 -7.04
N ASP A 138 -0.83 -9.85 -8.37
CA ASP A 138 0.36 -9.82 -9.22
C ASP A 138 0.70 -8.38 -9.63
N LEU A 139 1.56 -7.74 -8.84
CA LEU A 139 2.03 -6.38 -9.10
C LEU A 139 2.90 -6.25 -10.38
N ARG A 140 3.38 -7.38 -10.92
CA ARG A 140 4.32 -7.43 -12.04
C ARG A 140 3.62 -7.78 -13.35
N ALA A 141 2.43 -8.36 -13.29
CA ALA A 141 1.64 -8.71 -14.46
C ALA A 141 1.14 -7.45 -15.19
N GLU A 142 1.45 -7.40 -16.48
CA GLU A 142 0.86 -6.41 -17.37
C GLU A 142 -0.66 -6.59 -17.41
N GLY A 143 -1.39 -5.48 -17.34
CA GLY A 143 -2.85 -5.48 -17.35
C GLY A 143 -3.52 -5.95 -16.07
N PHE A 144 -2.78 -6.28 -15.00
CA PHE A 144 -3.38 -6.72 -13.73
C PHE A 144 -4.39 -5.70 -13.16
N PHE A 145 -4.20 -4.41 -13.44
CA PHE A 145 -5.07 -3.32 -12.99
C PHE A 145 -5.94 -2.75 -14.10
N ASP A 146 -6.17 -3.43 -15.22
CA ASP A 146 -6.84 -2.84 -16.40
C ASP A 146 -8.37 -2.87 -16.36
N GLY A 147 -8.97 -3.46 -15.31
CA GLY A 147 -10.43 -3.60 -15.13
C GLY A 147 -11.19 -2.28 -15.00
N ALA A 148 -12.45 -2.30 -14.57
CA ALA A 148 -13.20 -1.06 -14.37
C ALA A 148 -12.55 -0.20 -13.26
N CYS A 149 -12.72 1.12 -13.32
CA CYS A 149 -12.25 2.01 -12.26
C CYS A 149 -13.21 3.17 -12.01
N ALA A 150 -13.15 3.72 -10.81
CA ALA A 150 -13.90 4.90 -10.39
C ALA A 150 -12.99 5.87 -9.63
N ILE A 151 -13.28 7.17 -9.74
CA ILE A 151 -12.69 8.20 -8.88
C ILE A 151 -13.74 8.61 -7.86
N VAL A 152 -13.33 8.61 -6.59
CA VAL A 152 -14.10 9.13 -5.47
C VAL A 152 -13.44 10.41 -5.00
N ASP A 153 -14.19 11.51 -5.05
CA ASP A 153 -13.72 12.78 -4.49
C ASP A 153 -13.78 12.73 -2.97
N HIS A 154 -12.73 13.23 -2.34
CA HIS A 154 -12.61 13.36 -0.91
C HIS A 154 -12.49 14.85 -0.53
N PRO A 155 -13.24 15.33 0.47
CA PRO A 155 -13.12 16.71 0.92
C PRO A 155 -11.66 17.04 1.31
N PRO A 156 -11.09 18.15 0.78
CA PRO A 156 -9.75 18.56 1.17
C PRO A 156 -9.72 18.96 2.63
N MET A 157 -8.58 18.75 3.29
CA MET A 157 -8.30 19.45 4.55
C MET A 157 -8.14 20.95 4.24
N PRO A 158 -8.43 21.86 5.18
CA PRO A 158 -8.30 23.30 4.96
C PRO A 158 -6.91 23.74 4.48
N GLN A 159 -5.87 22.97 4.81
CA GLN A 159 -4.49 23.24 4.43
C GLN A 159 -4.02 22.50 3.17
N THR A 160 -4.85 21.63 2.59
CA THR A 160 -4.49 20.81 1.43
C THR A 160 -4.16 21.70 0.24
N ARG A 161 -2.97 21.50 -0.34
CA ARG A 161 -2.48 22.24 -1.51
C ARG A 161 -1.80 21.28 -2.49
N PRO A 162 -1.77 21.60 -3.79
CA PRO A 162 -0.95 20.86 -4.74
C PRO A 162 0.54 20.88 -4.36
N VAL A 163 1.20 19.73 -4.46
CA VAL A 163 2.66 19.62 -4.37
C VAL A 163 3.23 20.15 -5.68
N ARG A 164 4.17 21.10 -5.60
CA ARG A 164 4.88 21.60 -6.78
C ARG A 164 5.87 20.52 -7.24
N ALA A 165 5.81 20.18 -8.53
CA ALA A 165 6.76 19.29 -9.18
C ALA A 165 8.15 19.92 -9.26
#